data_AF-A0A2V8TW74-F1
#
_entry.id   AF-A0A2V8TW74-F1
#
_cell.length_a   1.000
_cell.length_b   1.000
_cell.length_c   1.000
_cell.angle_alpha   90.00
_cell.angle_beta   90.00
_cell.angle_gamma   90.00
#
_symmetry.space_group_name_H-M   'P 1'
#
loop_
_entity.id
_entity.type
_entity.pdbx_description
1 polymer ?
#
loop_
_entity_poly.entity_id
_entity_poly.type
_entity_poly.pdbx_seq_one_letter_code
_entity_poly.pdbx_strand_id
1 'polypeptide(L)'
;MDAGRKSARRRKPADGTLARLRHALQALALPAETQAGLLPGFVLETDELALNFDHGLRAAGADPVVRLSKVERGALEALEGLIDRMSGPKNAHLWTRAALCDSAQWSRVRQAARAALEAFGWELEVPPSRLYEYIEW
;
A
#
# COMPACT_ATOMS: atom_id res chain seq x y z
N MET A 1 1.09 -40.12 15.96
CA MET A 1 1.74 -38.97 15.30
C MET A 1 0.85 -38.56 14.15
N ASP A 2 0.11 -37.47 14.30
CA ASP A 2 -0.05 -36.49 13.22
C ASP A 2 -0.47 -35.17 13.88
N ALA A 3 0.29 -34.13 13.60
CA ALA A 3 0.25 -32.88 14.32
C ALA A 3 -0.92 -32.04 13.79
N GLY A 4 -1.81 -31.65 14.71
CA GLY A 4 -2.90 -30.74 14.44
C GLY A 4 -2.42 -29.51 13.66
N ARG A 5 -2.91 -29.38 12.43
CA ARG A 5 -2.84 -28.15 11.65
C ARG A 5 -3.68 -27.11 12.39
N LYS A 6 -3.02 -26.39 13.31
CA LYS A 6 -3.63 -25.23 13.99
C LYS A 6 -3.94 -24.21 12.92
N SER A 7 -5.21 -24.11 12.54
CA SER A 7 -5.73 -23.01 11.73
C SER A 7 -5.31 -21.72 12.41
N ALA A 8 -4.45 -20.95 11.75
CA ALA A 8 -4.08 -19.61 12.19
C ALA A 8 -5.38 -18.80 12.26
N ARG A 9 -5.82 -18.51 13.48
CA ARG A 9 -7.01 -17.73 13.75
C ARG A 9 -6.84 -16.39 13.04
N ARG A 10 -7.62 -16.12 11.98
CA ARG A 10 -7.69 -14.83 11.28
C ARG A 10 -7.78 -13.74 12.37
N ARG A 11 -6.71 -12.96 12.55
CA ARG A 11 -6.78 -11.77 13.42
C ARG A 11 -7.82 -10.86 12.77
N LYS A 12 -8.95 -10.63 13.45
CA LYS A 12 -9.70 -9.39 13.21
C LYS A 12 -8.72 -8.26 13.55
N PRO A 13 -8.36 -7.37 12.60
CA PRO A 13 -7.43 -6.30 12.90
C PRO A 13 -7.96 -5.48 14.07
N ALA A 14 -7.08 -4.79 14.78
CA ALA A 14 -7.50 -3.58 15.49
C ALA A 14 -8.05 -2.64 14.39
N ASP A 15 -9.38 -2.62 14.24
CA ASP A 15 -10.07 -2.33 12.96
C ASP A 15 -9.82 -0.92 12.38
N GLY A 16 -9.15 -0.01 13.10
CA GLY A 16 -8.83 1.34 12.63
C GLY A 16 -7.42 1.52 12.04
N THR A 17 -6.37 1.23 12.83
CA THR A 17 -5.00 1.64 12.48
C THR A 17 -4.42 0.86 11.31
N LEU A 18 -4.48 -0.48 11.36
CA LEU A 18 -3.95 -1.33 10.28
C LEU A 18 -4.84 -1.34 9.04
N ALA A 19 -6.11 -0.94 9.16
CA ALA A 19 -7.00 -0.85 8.01
C ALA A 19 -6.50 0.15 6.98
N ARG A 20 -6.02 1.33 7.43
CA ARG A 20 -5.43 2.33 6.51
C ARG A 20 -4.22 1.80 5.77
N LEU A 21 -3.29 1.17 6.48
CA LEU A 21 -2.11 0.56 5.86
C LEU A 21 -2.50 -0.53 4.86
N ARG A 22 -3.43 -1.43 5.24
CA ARG A 22 -3.94 -2.47 4.35
C ARG A 22 -4.52 -1.87 3.08
N HIS A 23 -5.39 -0.87 3.18
CA HIS A 23 -6.02 -0.25 2.02
C HIS A 23 -5.01 0.44 1.11
N ALA A 24 -4.00 1.11 1.69
CA ALA A 24 -2.92 1.71 0.91
C ALA A 24 -2.08 0.66 0.17
N LEU A 25 -1.76 -0.47 0.82
CA LEU A 25 -1.07 -1.59 0.17
C LEU A 25 -1.91 -2.23 -0.95
N GLN A 26 -3.21 -2.41 -0.71
CA GLN A 26 -4.16 -2.87 -1.72
C GLN A 26 -4.18 -1.92 -2.92
N ALA A 27 -4.30 -0.61 -2.69
CA ALA A 27 -4.23 0.40 -3.75
C ALA A 27 -2.91 0.33 -4.53
N LEU A 28 -1.77 0.23 -3.85
CA LEU A 28 -0.47 0.12 -4.50
C LEU A 28 -0.26 -1.19 -5.28
N ALA A 29 -0.94 -2.27 -4.93
CA ALA A 29 -0.77 -3.59 -5.53
C ALA A 29 -1.65 -3.86 -6.78
N LEU A 30 -2.66 -3.02 -7.00
CA LEU A 30 -3.61 -3.14 -8.10
C LEU A 30 -2.95 -2.88 -9.48
N PRO A 31 -3.55 -3.36 -10.58
CA PRO A 31 -3.15 -2.98 -11.94
C PRO A 31 -3.22 -1.47 -12.16
N ALA A 32 -2.35 -0.91 -13.00
CA ALA A 32 -2.21 0.53 -13.17
C ALA A 32 -3.53 1.23 -13.56
N GLU A 33 -4.32 0.60 -14.43
CA GLU A 33 -5.61 1.12 -14.87
C GLU A 33 -6.60 1.21 -13.71
N THR A 34 -6.59 0.23 -12.81
CA THR A 34 -7.41 0.26 -11.60
C THR A 34 -6.89 1.32 -10.63
N GLN A 35 -5.58 1.42 -10.43
CA GLN A 35 -4.96 2.46 -9.59
C GLN A 35 -5.37 3.87 -10.04
N ALA A 36 -5.29 4.11 -11.34
CA ALA A 36 -5.61 5.39 -11.96
C ALA A 36 -7.12 5.71 -11.99
N GLY A 37 -7.97 4.73 -11.67
CA GLY A 37 -9.42 4.88 -11.52
C GLY A 37 -9.90 4.90 -10.07
N LEU A 38 -9.03 4.68 -9.08
CA LEU A 38 -9.37 4.75 -7.65
C LEU A 38 -9.59 6.18 -7.16
N LEU A 39 -8.90 7.13 -7.79
CA LEU A 39 -8.79 8.51 -7.37
C LEU A 39 -9.53 9.43 -8.34
N PRO A 40 -10.12 10.54 -7.87
CA PRO A 40 -10.69 11.54 -8.77
C PRO A 40 -9.64 12.07 -9.75
N GLY A 41 -10.02 12.31 -11.00
CA GLY A 41 -9.07 12.70 -12.06
C GLY A 41 -8.40 14.07 -11.91
N PHE A 42 -8.72 14.82 -10.84
CA PHE A 42 -8.10 16.11 -10.52
C PHE A 42 -6.92 16.00 -9.55
N VAL A 43 -6.73 14.84 -8.89
CA VAL A 43 -5.56 14.61 -8.03
C VAL A 43 -4.41 14.01 -8.81
N LEU A 44 -3.19 14.21 -8.30
CA LEU A 44 -2.00 13.54 -8.83
C LEU A 44 -1.97 12.12 -8.29
N GLU A 45 -2.41 11.14 -9.08
CA GLU A 45 -2.71 9.80 -8.57
C GLU A 45 -1.47 9.11 -7.99
N THR A 46 -0.31 9.33 -8.60
CA THR A 46 0.98 8.82 -8.13
C THR A 46 1.36 9.35 -6.76
N ASP A 47 1.10 10.64 -6.50
CA ASP A 47 1.42 11.27 -5.22
C ASP A 47 0.49 10.77 -4.13
N GLU A 48 -0.82 10.75 -4.40
CA GLU A 48 -1.82 10.29 -3.44
C GLU A 48 -1.63 8.81 -3.07
N LEU A 49 -1.26 7.95 -4.02
CA LEU A 49 -0.94 6.55 -3.72
C LEU A 49 0.24 6.43 -2.75
N ALA A 50 1.31 7.21 -2.97
CA ALA A 50 2.49 7.21 -2.10
C ALA A 50 2.18 7.81 -0.72
N LEU A 51 1.46 8.93 -0.67
CA LEU A 51 1.08 9.61 0.57
C LEU A 51 0.16 8.75 1.44
N ASN A 52 -0.82 8.07 0.84
CA ASN A 52 -1.69 7.16 1.60
C ASN A 52 -0.91 6.00 2.22
N PHE A 53 0.10 5.49 1.53
CA PHE A 53 1.00 4.49 2.10
C PHE A 53 1.85 5.04 3.25
N ASP A 54 2.51 6.19 3.06
CA ASP A 54 3.31 6.84 4.11
C ASP A 54 2.47 7.14 5.37
N HIS A 55 1.26 7.70 5.19
CA HIS A 55 0.33 7.94 6.28
C HIS A 55 -0.09 6.65 7.00
N GLY A 56 -0.41 5.60 6.24
CA GLY A 56 -0.75 4.28 6.79
C GLY A 56 0.40 3.67 7.59
N LEU A 57 1.62 3.75 7.05
CA LEU A 57 2.84 3.24 7.66
C LEU A 57 3.16 3.98 8.97
N ARG A 58 3.14 5.32 8.95
CA ARG A 58 3.36 6.15 10.14
C ARG A 58 2.31 5.91 11.21
N ALA A 59 1.04 5.80 10.84
CA ALA A 59 -0.04 5.49 11.78
C ALA A 59 0.15 4.13 12.43
N ALA A 60 0.54 3.10 11.65
CA ALA A 60 0.84 1.77 12.19
C ALA A 60 2.08 1.77 13.10
N GLY A 61 3.11 2.57 12.78
CA GLY A 61 4.32 2.69 13.59
C GLY A 61 4.12 3.48 14.90
N ALA A 62 3.24 4.47 14.90
CA ALA A 62 2.93 5.28 16.07
C ALA A 62 1.98 4.58 17.07
N ASP A 63 1.29 3.52 16.64
CA ASP A 63 0.33 2.81 17.47
C ASP A 63 1.03 1.79 18.40
N PRO A 64 0.99 2.00 19.73
CA PRO A 64 1.68 1.16 20.69
C PRO A 64 1.09 -0.25 20.82
N VAL A 65 -0.08 -0.55 20.24
CA VAL A 65 -0.65 -1.90 20.22
C VAL A 65 -0.30 -2.68 18.94
N VAL A 66 0.18 -2.00 17.90
CA VAL A 66 0.63 -2.65 16.66
C VAL A 66 1.99 -3.31 16.91
N ARG A 67 2.08 -4.59 16.53
CA ARG A 67 3.31 -5.39 16.61
C ARG A 67 3.51 -6.09 15.28
N LEU A 68 4.47 -5.57 14.51
CA LEU A 68 4.89 -6.14 13.23
C LEU A 68 5.97 -7.19 13.48
N SER A 69 5.79 -8.37 12.88
CA SER A 69 6.82 -9.38 12.72
C SER A 69 8.00 -8.85 11.88
N LYS A 70 9.12 -9.57 11.90
CA LYS A 70 10.28 -9.22 11.08
C LYS A 70 9.97 -9.27 9.57
N VAL A 71 9.12 -10.20 9.15
CA VAL A 71 8.75 -10.38 7.74
C VAL A 71 7.86 -9.23 7.28
N GLU A 72 6.82 -8.88 8.04
CA GLU A 72 5.96 -7.73 7.74
C GLU A 72 6.75 -6.43 7.68
N ARG A 73 7.65 -6.20 8.64
CA ARG A 73 8.50 -5.01 8.68
C ARG A 73 9.44 -4.92 7.48
N GLY A 74 10.15 -6.00 7.16
CA GLY A 74 11.06 -6.03 6.02
C GLY A 74 10.36 -5.81 4.68
N ALA A 75 9.13 -6.31 4.53
CA ALA A 75 8.33 -6.07 3.33
C ALA A 75 7.92 -4.59 3.19
N LEU A 76 7.55 -3.94 4.30
CA LEU A 76 7.23 -2.51 4.30
C LEU A 76 8.45 -1.63 4.02
N GLU A 77 9.59 -1.92 4.64
CA GLU A 77 10.87 -1.20 4.41
C GLU A 77 11.33 -1.32 2.95
N ALA A 78 11.16 -2.50 2.34
CA ALA A 78 11.49 -2.71 0.93
C ALA A 78 10.62 -1.87 -0.01
N LEU A 79 9.31 -1.78 0.28
CA LEU A 79 8.36 -0.95 -0.47
C LEU A 79 8.65 0.54 -0.28
N GLU A 80 8.81 0.99 0.97
CA GLU A 80 9.14 2.38 1.31
C GLU A 80 10.43 2.82 0.61
N GLY A 81 11.48 1.99 0.65
CA GLY A 81 12.73 2.29 -0.04
C GLY A 81 12.60 2.36 -1.56
N LEU A 82 11.65 1.66 -2.19
CA LEU A 82 11.38 1.82 -3.63
C LEU A 82 10.77 3.19 -3.93
N ILE A 83 9.77 3.59 -3.14
CA ILE A 83 9.08 4.87 -3.29
C ILE A 83 10.05 6.04 -3.02
N ASP A 84 10.86 5.94 -1.96
CA ASP A 84 11.85 6.96 -1.62
C ASP A 84 12.88 7.17 -2.74
N ARG A 85 13.37 6.09 -3.36
CA ARG A 85 14.28 6.18 -4.52
C ARG A 85 13.65 6.86 -5.75
N MET A 86 12.33 6.91 -5.83
CA MET A 86 11.62 7.62 -6.90
C MET A 86 11.49 9.11 -6.59
N SER A 87 11.77 9.58 -5.37
CA SER A 87 11.62 10.99 -4.99
C SER A 87 12.63 11.92 -5.65
N GLY A 88 12.36 13.22 -5.56
CA GLY A 88 13.28 14.30 -5.96
C GLY A 88 13.13 14.76 -7.42
N PRO A 89 13.62 15.98 -7.74
CA PRO A 89 13.32 16.64 -9.01
C PRO A 89 13.85 15.89 -10.24
N LYS A 90 14.96 15.14 -10.10
CA LYS A 90 15.51 14.31 -11.19
C LYS A 90 14.57 13.17 -11.60
N ASN A 91 13.70 12.75 -10.70
CA ASN A 91 12.78 11.65 -10.89
C ASN A 91 11.34 12.11 -11.14
N ALA A 92 11.09 13.42 -11.36
CA ALA A 92 9.74 13.97 -11.55
C ALA A 92 8.95 13.26 -12.68
N HIS A 93 9.65 12.76 -13.71
CA HIS A 93 9.05 11.97 -14.79
C HIS A 93 8.36 10.68 -14.31
N LEU A 94 8.74 10.13 -13.15
CA LEU A 94 8.13 8.95 -12.54
C LEU A 94 6.81 9.26 -11.80
N TRP A 95 6.53 10.53 -11.50
CA TRP A 95 5.35 11.00 -10.77
C TRP A 95 4.31 11.55 -11.75
N THR A 96 4.00 10.74 -12.77
CA THR A 96 3.02 11.07 -13.80
C THR A 96 2.11 9.89 -14.02
N ARG A 97 0.88 10.15 -14.49
CA ARG A 97 -0.07 9.10 -14.87
C ARG A 97 0.49 8.15 -15.93
N ALA A 98 1.27 8.66 -16.88
CA ALA A 98 1.94 7.82 -17.89
C ALA A 98 2.94 6.85 -17.23
N ALA A 99 3.77 7.34 -16.31
CA ALA A 99 4.72 6.50 -15.59
C ALA A 99 4.05 5.48 -14.66
N LEU A 100 2.89 5.80 -14.08
CA LEU A 100 2.09 4.84 -13.29
C LEU A 100 1.76 3.59 -14.12
N CYS A 101 1.40 3.78 -15.39
CA CYS A 101 1.10 2.70 -16.33
C CYS A 101 2.36 1.97 -16.82
N ASP A 102 3.33 2.73 -17.36
CA ASP A 102 4.34 2.15 -18.24
C ASP A 102 5.70 1.94 -17.58
N SER A 103 5.96 2.57 -16.42
CA SER A 103 7.29 2.51 -15.81
C SER A 103 7.56 1.19 -15.09
N ALA A 104 8.79 0.70 -15.24
CA ALA A 104 9.29 -0.45 -14.49
C ALA A 104 9.33 -0.16 -12.97
N GLN A 105 9.45 1.11 -12.58
CA GLN A 105 9.49 1.57 -11.20
C GLN A 105 8.14 1.33 -10.51
N TRP A 106 7.05 1.81 -11.11
CA TRP A 106 5.70 1.54 -10.59
C TRP A 106 5.32 0.05 -10.66
N SER A 107 5.82 -0.68 -11.66
CA SER A 107 5.68 -2.15 -11.68
C SER A 107 6.36 -2.83 -10.48
N ARG A 108 7.55 -2.37 -10.08
CA ARG A 108 8.25 -2.87 -8.88
C ARG A 108 7.51 -2.49 -7.60
N VAL A 109 6.95 -1.28 -7.53
CA VAL A 109 6.10 -0.84 -6.39
C VAL A 109 4.89 -1.77 -6.24
N ARG A 110 4.18 -2.07 -7.34
CA ARG A 110 3.06 -3.03 -7.34
C ARG A 110 3.47 -4.41 -6.82
N GLN A 111 4.60 -4.93 -7.28
CA GLN A 111 5.11 -6.23 -6.84
C GLN A 111 5.48 -6.24 -5.36
N ALA A 112 6.17 -5.21 -4.87
CA ALA A 112 6.54 -5.08 -3.47
C ALA A 112 5.31 -4.91 -2.56
N ALA A 113 4.29 -4.15 -3.01
CA ALA A 113 3.02 -4.04 -2.29
C ALA A 113 2.29 -5.38 -2.18
N ARG A 114 2.29 -6.21 -3.24
CA ARG A 114 1.75 -7.59 -3.18
C ARG A 114 2.50 -8.46 -2.18
N ALA A 115 3.84 -8.41 -2.19
CA ALA A 115 4.66 -9.13 -1.22
C ALA A 115 4.38 -8.69 0.22
N ALA A 116 4.11 -7.40 0.45
CA ALA A 116 3.68 -6.91 1.75
C ALA A 116 2.30 -7.48 2.13
N LEU A 117 1.31 -7.46 1.24
CA LEU A 117 0.00 -8.08 1.50
C LEU A 117 0.14 -9.56 1.87
N GLU A 118 0.97 -10.31 1.16
CA GLU A 118 1.28 -11.72 1.46
C GLU A 118 1.92 -11.90 2.84
N ALA A 119 2.90 -11.04 3.21
CA ALA A 119 3.55 -11.06 4.52
C ALA A 119 2.56 -10.85 5.68
N PHE A 120 1.54 -10.01 5.48
CA PHE A 120 0.46 -9.77 6.44
C PHE A 120 -0.67 -10.83 6.39
N GLY A 121 -0.69 -11.69 5.37
CA GLY A 121 -1.81 -12.60 5.09
C GLY A 121 -3.09 -11.84 4.72
N TRP A 122 -2.97 -10.68 4.09
CA TRP A 122 -4.08 -9.88 3.57
C TRP A 122 -4.37 -10.20 2.11
N GLU A 123 -5.66 -10.19 1.76
CA GLU A 123 -6.10 -10.42 0.39
C GLU A 123 -5.94 -9.15 -0.45
N LEU A 124 -5.65 -9.34 -1.74
CA LEU A 124 -5.68 -8.25 -2.72
C LEU A 124 -7.15 -8.00 -3.10
N GLU A 125 -7.67 -6.86 -2.67
CA GLU A 125 -9.01 -6.39 -2.97
C GLU A 125 -8.95 -4.93 -3.42
N VAL A 126 -10.02 -4.43 -4.05
CA VAL A 126 -10.16 -2.99 -4.30
C VAL A 126 -10.54 -2.31 -2.98
N PRO A 127 -9.75 -1.34 -2.47
CA PRO A 127 -10.06 -0.68 -1.22
C PRO A 127 -11.33 0.19 -1.33
N PRO A 128 -12.02 0.50 -0.22
CA PRO A 128 -13.22 1.33 -0.25
C PRO A 128 -12.95 2.72 -0.83
N SER A 129 -13.78 3.17 -1.77
CA SER A 129 -13.64 4.48 -2.44
C SER A 129 -13.72 5.69 -1.49
N ARG A 130 -14.40 5.55 -0.36
CA ARG A 130 -14.61 6.65 0.61
C ARG A 130 -13.33 7.16 1.28
N LEU A 131 -12.23 6.41 1.17
CA LEU A 131 -10.91 6.85 1.62
C LEU A 131 -10.26 7.84 0.63
N TYR A 132 -10.92 8.08 -0.50
CA TYR A 132 -10.52 8.94 -1.61
C TYR A 132 -11.64 9.94 -1.98
N GLU A 133 -12.60 10.16 -1.08
CA GLU A 133 -13.62 11.20 -1.23
C GLU A 133 -12.99 12.57 -0.92
N TYR A 134 -12.56 13.27 -1.97
CA TYR A 134 -12.21 14.68 -1.91
C TYR A 134 -13.50 15.49 -2.13
N ILE A 135 -13.78 16.46 -1.25
CA ILE A 135 -14.90 17.38 -1.42
C ILE A 135 -14.46 18.45 -2.43
N GLU A 136 -15.14 18.52 -3.58
CA GLU A 136 -15.01 19.66 -4.50
C GLU A 136 -15.60 20.91 -3.81
N TRP A 137 -14.82 21.99 -3.72
CA TRP A 137 -15.25 23.31 -3.29
C TRP A 137 -15.42 24.23 -4.50
#